data_AF-A0A6F8T2P6-F1
#
_entry.id   AF-A0A6F8T2P6-F1
#
_cell.length_a   1.000
_cell.length_b   1.000
_cell.length_c   1.000
_cell.angle_alpha   90.00
_cell.angle_beta   90.00
_cell.angle_gamma   90.00
#
_symmetry.space_group_name_H-M   'P 1'
#
loop_
_entity.id
_entity.type
_entity.pdbx_description
1 polymer ?
#
loop_
_entity_poly.entity_id
_entity_poly.type
_entity_poly.pdbx_seq_one_letter_code
_entity_poly.pdbx_strand_id
1 'polypeptide(L)'
;MSNSESDKKIVRKKYSPQFKDQALERAVKDGIPQVAKDLGLKESMLYYWRTQQKQGGDSIENQKLQQAEVSRLKREVARLAEENAFLKKAAAYFAKESK
;
A
#
# COMPACT_ATOMS: atom_id res chain seq x y z
N MET A 1 -23.27 -42.03 34.02
CA MET A 1 -21.96 -42.07 33.35
C MET A 1 -21.97 -41.12 32.16
N SER A 2 -20.84 -40.45 31.98
CA SER A 2 -20.38 -39.78 30.74
C SER A 2 -20.86 -38.34 30.51
N ASN A 3 -20.10 -37.40 31.11
CA ASN A 3 -20.01 -36.01 30.69
C ASN A 3 -19.51 -35.95 29.24
N SER A 4 -20.31 -35.37 28.34
CA SER A 4 -19.90 -35.08 26.96
C SER A 4 -18.90 -33.92 26.93
N GLU A 5 -17.75 -34.20 26.34
CA GLU A 5 -16.56 -33.36 26.32
C GLU A 5 -16.75 -32.04 25.56
N SER A 6 -16.52 -30.96 26.30
CA SER A 6 -15.82 -29.74 25.88
C SER A 6 -16.35 -28.99 24.64
N ASP A 7 -17.14 -27.97 24.92
CA ASP A 7 -17.31 -26.77 24.12
C ASP A 7 -15.94 -26.05 23.97
N LYS A 8 -15.05 -26.57 23.10
CA LYS A 8 -13.75 -25.96 22.81
C LYS A 8 -14.00 -24.68 21.99
N LYS A 9 -14.22 -23.58 22.70
CA LYS A 9 -14.34 -22.22 22.17
C LYS A 9 -13.20 -21.96 21.17
N ILE A 10 -13.50 -21.88 19.87
CA ILE A 10 -12.51 -21.63 18.82
C ILE A 10 -11.95 -20.21 18.99
N VAL A 11 -10.80 -20.09 19.64
CA VAL A 11 -10.07 -18.82 19.76
C VAL A 11 -9.44 -18.52 18.40
N ARG A 12 -10.00 -17.54 17.68
CA ARG A 12 -9.45 -17.08 16.40
C ARG A 12 -8.11 -16.39 16.65
N LYS A 13 -7.03 -16.91 16.06
CA LYS A 13 -5.72 -16.25 16.06
C LYS A 13 -5.86 -14.87 15.40
N LYS A 14 -5.46 -13.80 16.11
CA LYS A 14 -5.37 -12.45 15.58
C LYS A 14 -3.94 -12.20 15.12
N TYR A 15 -3.80 -11.68 13.90
CA TYR A 15 -2.52 -11.25 13.34
C TYR A 15 -2.48 -9.72 13.33
N SER A 16 -1.31 -9.14 13.61
CA SER A 16 -1.10 -7.71 13.54
C SER A 16 -1.25 -7.21 12.09
N PRO A 17 -1.63 -5.94 11.88
CA PRO A 17 -1.67 -5.35 10.55
C PRO A 17 -0.34 -5.49 9.80
N GLN A 18 0.77 -5.20 10.49
CA GLN A 18 2.12 -5.27 9.92
C GLN A 18 2.47 -6.67 9.43
N PHE A 19 2.08 -7.71 10.19
CA PHE A 19 2.30 -9.10 9.78
C PHE A 19 1.50 -9.44 8.51
N LYS A 20 0.25 -8.98 8.43
CA LYS A 20 -0.59 -9.21 7.24
C LYS A 20 -0.01 -8.51 6.02
N ASP A 21 0.46 -7.27 6.17
CA ASP A 21 1.05 -6.50 5.09
C ASP A 21 2.34 -7.16 4.57
N GLN A 22 3.23 -7.56 5.47
CA GLN A 22 4.46 -8.25 5.10
C GLN A 22 4.19 -9.62 4.44
N ALA A 23 3.21 -10.38 4.94
CA ALA A 23 2.80 -11.64 4.34
C ALA A 23 2.23 -11.43 2.91
N LEU A 24 1.44 -10.37 2.71
CA LEU A 24 0.90 -10.04 1.39
C LEU A 24 1.98 -9.53 0.43
N GLU A 25 2.92 -8.70 0.89
CA GLU A 25 4.05 -8.24 0.08
C GLU A 25 4.90 -9.42 -0.40
N ARG A 26 5.19 -10.35 0.51
CA ARG A 26 5.91 -11.58 0.17
C ARG A 26 5.11 -12.45 -0.80
N ALA A 27 3.79 -12.54 -0.62
CA ALA A 27 2.92 -13.32 -1.51
C ALA A 27 2.85 -12.76 -2.94
N VAL A 28 3.14 -11.46 -3.15
CA VAL A 28 3.28 -10.88 -4.49
C VAL A 28 4.56 -11.35 -5.19
N LYS A 29 5.64 -11.55 -4.43
CA LYS A 29 6.96 -11.96 -4.95
C LYS A 29 7.05 -13.48 -5.16
N ASP A 30 6.67 -14.24 -4.13
CA ASP A 30 6.91 -15.69 -4.05
C ASP A 30 5.64 -16.52 -4.38
N GLY A 31 4.48 -15.87 -4.43
CA GLY A 31 3.17 -16.51 -4.62
C GLY A 31 2.50 -16.95 -3.31
N ILE A 32 1.15 -16.92 -3.31
CA ILE A 32 0.33 -17.27 -2.15
C ILE A 32 0.57 -18.70 -1.63
N PRO A 33 0.65 -19.75 -2.49
CA PRO A 33 0.83 -21.12 -2.00
C PRO A 33 2.14 -21.32 -1.24
N GLN A 34 3.24 -20.72 -1.71
CA GLN A 34 4.54 -20.83 -1.06
C GLN A 34 4.54 -20.10 0.28
N VAL A 35 4.08 -18.86 0.31
CA VAL A 35 4.05 -18.05 1.53
C VAL A 35 3.11 -18.62 2.59
N ALA A 36 1.99 -19.21 2.18
CA ALA A 36 1.09 -19.90 3.10
C ALA A 36 1.79 -21.07 3.81
N LYS A 37 2.54 -21.89 3.06
CA LYS A 37 3.32 -23.00 3.63
C LYS A 37 4.40 -22.49 4.59
N ASP A 38 5.17 -21.50 4.17
CA ASP A 38 6.29 -20.96 4.97
C ASP A 38 5.82 -20.30 6.28
N LEU A 39 4.65 -19.65 6.26
CA LEU A 39 4.07 -18.99 7.43
C LEU A 39 3.16 -19.91 8.25
N GLY A 40 2.95 -21.16 7.83
CA GLY A 40 2.00 -22.09 8.47
C GLY A 40 0.55 -21.60 8.44
N LEU A 41 0.19 -20.84 7.40
CA LEU A 41 -1.13 -20.27 7.19
C LEU A 41 -1.92 -21.07 6.15
N LYS A 42 -3.24 -20.93 6.18
CA LYS A 42 -4.10 -21.42 5.09
C LYS A 42 -4.04 -20.43 3.93
N GLU A 43 -3.91 -20.91 2.70
CA GLU A 43 -3.91 -20.06 1.50
C GLU A 43 -5.15 -19.16 1.42
N SER A 44 -6.33 -19.69 1.77
CA SER A 44 -7.59 -18.93 1.83
C SER A 44 -7.53 -17.70 2.73
N MET A 45 -6.68 -17.72 3.75
CA MET A 45 -6.48 -16.57 4.66
C MET A 45 -5.70 -15.45 3.98
N LEU A 46 -4.69 -15.78 3.18
CA LEU A 46 -3.94 -14.80 2.38
C LEU A 46 -4.82 -14.23 1.26
N TYR A 47 -5.62 -15.06 0.59
CA TYR A 47 -6.61 -14.56 -0.38
C TYR A 47 -7.62 -13.61 0.27
N TYR A 48 -8.13 -13.96 1.45
CA TYR A 48 -9.03 -13.10 2.21
C TYR A 48 -8.38 -11.75 2.57
N TRP A 49 -7.15 -11.77 3.10
CA TRP A 49 -6.44 -10.52 3.42
C TRP A 49 -6.16 -9.66 2.19
N ARG A 50 -5.82 -10.28 1.05
CA ARG A 50 -5.66 -9.56 -0.23
C ARG A 50 -6.95 -8.86 -0.65
N THR A 51 -8.09 -9.53 -0.52
CA THR A 51 -9.40 -8.95 -0.83
C THR A 51 -9.75 -7.81 0.13
N GLN A 52 -9.49 -7.98 1.43
CA GLN A 52 -9.70 -6.94 2.43
C GLN A 52 -8.81 -5.71 2.22
N GLN A 53 -7.56 -5.90 1.79
CA GLN A 53 -6.65 -4.80 1.45
C GLN A 53 -7.18 -3.98 0.27
N LYS A 54 -7.70 -4.66 -0.77
CA LYS A 54 -8.33 -3.98 -1.91
C LYS A 54 -9.58 -3.20 -1.48
N GLN A 55 -10.47 -3.84 -0.73
CA GLN A 55 -11.70 -3.20 -0.24
C GLN A 55 -11.44 -2.04 0.73
N GLY A 56 -10.39 -2.12 1.56
CA GLY A 56 -9.99 -1.04 2.45
C GLY A 56 -9.41 0.18 1.72
N GLY A 57 -8.76 -0.05 0.57
CA GLY A 57 -8.33 1.00 -0.35
C GLY A 57 -9.48 1.68 -1.09
N ASP A 58 -10.59 0.98 -1.29
CA ASP A 58 -11.78 1.46 -2.01
C ASP A 58 -12.79 2.22 -1.12
N SER A 59 -12.45 2.54 0.13
CA SER A 59 -13.32 3.39 0.94
C SER A 59 -13.44 4.78 0.27
N ILE A 60 -14.66 5.31 0.18
CA ILE A 60 -14.91 6.63 -0.43
C ILE A 60 -14.08 7.73 0.24
N GLU A 61 -13.85 7.61 1.55
CA GLU A 61 -12.99 8.49 2.33
C GLU A 61 -11.53 8.44 1.85
N ASN A 62 -10.96 7.23 1.69
CA ASN A 62 -9.60 7.05 1.19
C ASN A 62 -9.46 7.56 -0.25
N GLN A 63 -10.45 7.31 -1.11
CA GLN A 63 -10.45 7.83 -2.47
C GLN A 63 -10.46 9.36 -2.51
N LYS A 64 -11.25 10.02 -1.64
CA LYS A 64 -11.26 11.49 -1.53
C LYS A 64 -9.91 12.04 -1.05
N LEU A 65 -9.31 11.43 -0.04
CA LEU A 65 -8.00 11.83 0.47
C LEU A 65 -6.92 11.67 -0.61
N GLN A 66 -6.92 10.55 -1.35
CA GLN A 66 -6.01 10.33 -2.47
C GLN A 66 -6.20 11.35 -3.58
N GLN A 67 -7.45 11.69 -3.95
CA GLN A 67 -7.73 12.72 -4.96
C GLN A 67 -7.26 14.12 -4.54
N ALA A 68 -7.43 14.46 -3.27
CA ALA A 68 -6.95 15.73 -2.72
C ALA A 68 -5.41 15.81 -2.81
N GLU A 69 -4.71 14.74 -2.44
CA GLU A 69 -3.25 14.68 -2.51
C GLU A 69 -2.75 14.72 -3.96
N VAL A 70 -3.38 13.98 -4.88
CA VAL A 70 -3.06 14.04 -6.31
C VAL A 70 -3.25 15.46 -6.86
N SER A 71 -4.30 16.16 -6.45
CA SER A 71 -4.55 17.53 -6.88
C SER A 71 -3.49 18.50 -6.34
N ARG A 72 -3.08 18.33 -5.08
CA ARG A 72 -1.99 19.10 -4.48
C ARG A 72 -0.66 18.86 -5.20
N LEU A 73 -0.30 17.60 -5.42
CA LEU A 73 0.95 17.22 -6.09
C LEU A 73 1.00 17.76 -7.52
N LYS A 74 -0.11 17.71 -8.26
CA LYS A 74 -0.18 18.30 -9.62
C LYS A 74 0.09 19.80 -9.61
N ARG A 75 -0.45 20.54 -8.64
CA ARG A 75 -0.19 21.98 -8.49
C ARG A 75 1.28 22.25 -8.19
N GLU A 76 1.87 21.46 -7.31
CA GLU A 76 3.28 21.62 -6.95
C GLU A 76 4.21 21.30 -8.11
N VAL A 77 3.92 20.24 -8.88
CA VAL A 77 4.67 19.91 -10.10
C VAL A 77 4.57 21.04 -11.13
N ALA A 78 3.40 21.65 -11.31
CA ALA A 78 3.24 22.78 -12.22
C ALA A 78 4.09 23.99 -11.78
N ARG A 79 4.03 24.35 -10.48
CA ARG A 79 4.84 25.44 -9.90
C ARG A 79 6.34 25.20 -10.10
N LEU A 80 6.82 24.00 -9.75
CA LEU A 80 8.23 23.63 -9.90
C LEU A 80 8.66 23.63 -11.37
N ALA A 81 7.78 23.23 -12.30
CA ALA A 81 8.08 23.28 -13.72
C ALA A 81 8.25 24.72 -14.23
N GLU A 82 7.41 25.65 -13.76
CA GLU A 82 7.52 27.08 -14.08
C GLU A 82 8.82 27.69 -13.54
N GLU A 83 9.15 27.42 -12.27
CA GLU A 83 10.40 27.87 -11.65
C GLU A 83 11.62 27.32 -12.40
N ASN A 84 11.60 26.03 -12.74
CA ASN A 84 12.68 25.40 -13.49
C ASN A 84 12.83 26.02 -14.90
N ALA A 85 11.72 26.33 -15.57
CA ALA A 85 11.73 27.00 -16.85
C ALA A 85 12.31 28.42 -16.76
N PHE A 86 11.97 29.17 -15.72
CA PHE A 86 12.54 30.50 -15.48
C PHE A 86 14.05 30.43 -15.23
N LEU A 87 14.50 29.54 -14.34
CA LEU A 87 15.92 29.36 -14.03
C LEU A 87 16.73 28.96 -15.28
N LYS A 88 16.18 28.08 -16.12
CA LYS A 88 16.81 27.71 -17.40
C LYS A 88 16.96 28.90 -18.34
N LYS A 89 15.95 29.76 -18.44
CA LYS A 89 16.03 30.99 -19.25
C LYS A 89 17.09 31.94 -18.71
N ALA A 90 17.14 32.14 -17.39
CA ALA A 90 18.15 32.97 -16.75
C ALA A 90 19.56 32.41 -16.99
N ALA A 91 19.77 31.11 -16.79
CA ALA A 91 21.06 30.47 -17.05
C ALA A 91 21.50 30.61 -18.51
N ALA A 92 20.59 30.45 -19.47
CA ALA A 92 20.87 30.67 -20.89
C ALA A 92 21.26 32.12 -21.19
N TYR A 93 20.62 33.09 -20.54
CA TYR A 93 20.94 34.51 -20.67
C TYR A 93 22.36 34.81 -20.17
N PHE A 94 22.70 34.39 -18.94
CA PHE A 94 24.02 34.62 -18.37
C PHE A 94 25.15 33.90 -19.14
N ALA A 95 24.90 32.68 -19.63
CA ALA A 95 25.86 31.95 -20.45
C ALA A 95 26.15 32.66 -21.79
N LYS A 96 25.20 33.44 -22.32
CA LYS A 96 25.38 34.24 -23.54
C LYS A 96 26.17 35.53 -23.29
N GLU A 97 26.01 36.17 -22.13
CA GLU A 97 26.76 37.37 -21.74
C GLU A 97 28.21 37.09 -21.34
N SER A 98 28.51 35.87 -20.89
CA SER A 98 29.87 35.46 -20.49
C SER A 98 30.79 35.10 -21.67
N LYS A 99 30.39 35.44 -22.90
CA LYS A 99 31.03 35.01 -24.16
C LYS A 99 31.50 36.18 -24.99
#